data_AF-A0A349Q8Z0-F1
#
_entry.id   AF-A0A349Q8Z0-F1
#
_cell.length_a   1.000
_cell.length_b   1.000
_cell.length_c   1.000
_cell.angle_alpha   90.00
_cell.angle_beta   90.00
_cell.angle_gamma   90.00
#
_symmetry.space_group_name_H-M   'P 1'
#
loop_
_entity.id
_entity.type
_entity.pdbx_description
1 polymer ?
#
loop_
_entity_poly.entity_id
_entity_poly.type
_entity_poly.pdbx_seq_one_letter_code
_entity_poly.pdbx_strand_id
1 'polypeptide(L)'
;MYKKNRKNFIDLCGQWTLLDPVSCKEYPANVPGCNYSDLQNAGVIPDPFVALNEKQTEWVSKQDWVYEKTFDLTREDLFADRIFLNFEKIDTLCDVTLNGEKIASVSNCHIPYSFEVKRFSKEGENKLSLYFHSPVNAVIQKQKRIKCPVNNNGLTGIAHLRKPQCHFGWDWGPVIPVSGIEGDVKLVFSNKGRILQTRVKQTFE
;
A
#
# COMPACT_ATOMS: atom_id res chain seq x y z
N MET A 1 -11.45 -36.15 -15.83
CA MET A 1 -11.86 -35.73 -14.47
C MET A 1 -11.60 -34.24 -14.32
N TYR A 2 -12.64 -33.41 -14.37
CA TYR A 2 -12.52 -31.98 -14.07
C TYR A 2 -12.21 -31.84 -12.57
N LYS A 3 -10.95 -31.57 -12.23
CA LYS A 3 -10.58 -31.19 -10.87
C LYS A 3 -11.35 -29.91 -10.53
N LYS A 4 -12.16 -29.96 -9.47
CA LYS A 4 -12.83 -28.80 -8.84
C LYS A 4 -11.90 -27.59 -8.92
N ASN A 5 -12.39 -26.47 -9.46
CA ASN A 5 -11.69 -25.18 -9.53
C ASN A 5 -11.15 -24.80 -8.15
N ARG A 6 -9.89 -25.16 -7.85
CA ARG A 6 -9.14 -24.52 -6.76
C ARG A 6 -9.07 -23.05 -7.15
N LYS A 7 -9.37 -22.14 -6.21
CA LYS A 7 -9.16 -20.71 -6.48
C LYS A 7 -7.71 -20.55 -6.91
N ASN A 8 -7.47 -19.99 -8.10
CA ASN A 8 -6.13 -19.70 -8.60
C ASN A 8 -5.50 -18.51 -7.85
N PHE A 9 -5.96 -18.20 -6.64
CA PHE A 9 -5.44 -17.14 -5.82
C PHE A 9 -5.65 -17.40 -4.33
N ILE A 10 -4.78 -16.80 -3.52
CA ILE A 10 -4.95 -16.60 -2.08
C ILE A 10 -5.28 -15.12 -1.87
N ASP A 11 -6.32 -14.87 -1.08
CA ASP A 11 -6.68 -13.53 -0.62
C ASP A 11 -5.80 -13.15 0.57
N LEU A 12 -5.14 -12.00 0.50
CA LEU A 12 -4.27 -11.48 1.54
C LEU A 12 -4.88 -10.26 2.26
N CYS A 13 -6.14 -9.91 1.96
CA CYS A 13 -6.90 -8.92 2.74
C CYS A 13 -7.20 -9.43 4.17
N GLY A 14 -7.76 -8.55 4.99
CA GLY A 14 -8.10 -8.80 6.39
C GLY A 14 -7.01 -8.29 7.34
N GLN A 15 -6.69 -9.08 8.36
CA GLN A 15 -5.80 -8.68 9.45
C GLN A 15 -4.33 -8.67 9.04
N TRP A 16 -3.65 -7.58 9.40
CA TRP A 16 -2.23 -7.29 9.24
C TRP A 16 -1.70 -6.70 10.55
N THR A 17 -0.38 -6.51 10.62
CA THR A 17 0.27 -5.74 11.70
C THR A 17 0.83 -4.45 11.13
N LEU A 18 0.52 -3.32 11.76
CA LEU A 18 1.17 -2.03 11.53
C LEU A 18 2.27 -1.83 12.58
N LEU A 19 3.49 -1.58 12.14
CA LEU A 19 4.62 -1.29 13.00
C LEU A 19 5.00 0.18 12.88
N ASP A 20 5.27 0.79 14.03
CA ASP A 20 5.95 2.09 14.15
C ASP A 20 7.46 1.83 14.36
N PRO A 21 8.32 2.11 13.35
CA PRO A 21 9.76 1.90 13.48
C PRO A 21 10.44 2.83 14.48
N VAL A 22 9.81 3.96 14.83
CA VAL A 22 10.37 4.96 15.76
C VAL A 22 10.12 4.54 17.20
N SER A 23 8.89 4.13 17.52
CA SER A 23 8.54 3.68 18.88
C SER A 23 8.72 2.18 19.12
N CYS A 24 9.01 1.41 18.07
CA CYS A 24 9.08 -0.06 18.08
C CYS A 24 7.79 -0.71 18.60
N LYS A 25 6.64 -0.08 18.34
CA LYS A 25 5.32 -0.58 18.73
C LYS A 25 4.61 -1.22 17.55
N GLU A 26 3.77 -2.19 17.88
CA GLU A 26 2.92 -2.89 16.93
C GLU A 26 1.45 -2.59 17.22
N TYR A 27 0.68 -2.44 16.16
CA TYR A 27 -0.75 -2.16 16.20
C TYR A 27 -1.49 -3.14 15.27
N PRO A 28 -2.68 -3.61 15.63
CA PRO A 28 -3.54 -4.32 14.70
C PRO A 28 -3.88 -3.43 13.51
N ALA A 29 -3.83 -3.99 12.30
CA ALA A 29 -4.15 -3.28 11.08
C ALA A 29 -5.13 -4.10 10.23
N ASN A 30 -5.94 -3.39 9.43
CA ASN A 30 -6.83 -4.02 8.47
C ASN A 30 -6.49 -3.57 7.05
N VAL A 31 -6.49 -4.53 6.13
CA VAL A 31 -6.28 -4.29 4.69
C VAL A 31 -7.51 -4.78 3.93
N PRO A 32 -8.15 -3.96 3.07
CA PRO A 32 -7.76 -2.59 2.74
C PRO A 32 -7.90 -1.59 3.89
N GLY A 33 -6.95 -0.65 4.01
CA GLY A 33 -6.91 0.34 5.08
C GLY A 33 -5.65 1.23 5.05
N CYS A 34 -5.51 2.08 6.07
CA CYS A 34 -4.41 3.03 6.19
C CYS A 34 -3.97 3.27 7.64
N ASN A 35 -2.78 3.85 7.79
CA ASN A 35 -2.15 4.09 9.09
C ASN A 35 -3.02 4.93 10.04
N TYR A 36 -3.74 5.93 9.54
CA TYR A 36 -4.66 6.72 10.37
C TYR A 36 -5.83 5.89 10.92
N SER A 37 -6.50 5.11 10.07
CA SER A 37 -7.62 4.26 10.53
C SER A 37 -7.14 3.16 11.48
N ASP A 38 -5.97 2.58 11.23
CA ASP A 38 -5.42 1.52 12.08
C ASP A 38 -5.03 2.06 13.47
N LEU A 39 -4.36 3.22 13.52
CA LEU A 39 -4.03 3.89 14.78
C LEU A 39 -5.26 4.38 15.54
N GLN A 40 -6.29 4.85 14.83
CA GLN A 40 -7.56 5.26 15.44
C GLN A 40 -8.26 4.05 16.07
N ASN A 41 -8.36 2.94 15.34
CA ASN A 41 -8.94 1.68 15.84
C ASN A 41 -8.16 1.12 17.03
N ALA A 42 -6.85 1.31 17.07
CA ALA A 42 -5.99 0.95 18.19
C ALA A 42 -6.05 1.95 19.37
N GLY A 43 -6.82 3.05 19.26
CA GLY A 43 -6.94 4.07 20.31
C GLY A 43 -5.69 4.93 20.50
N VAL A 44 -4.78 4.95 19.53
CA VAL A 44 -3.49 5.67 19.59
C VAL A 44 -3.65 7.13 19.22
N ILE A 45 -4.55 7.42 18.28
CA ILE A 45 -4.89 8.77 17.86
C ILE A 45 -6.39 9.03 18.03
N PRO A 46 -6.79 10.28 18.34
CA PRO A 46 -8.20 10.65 18.28
C PRO A 46 -8.69 10.71 16.83
N ASP A 47 -10.01 10.81 16.64
CA ASP A 47 -10.58 11.04 15.31
C ASP A 47 -10.04 12.34 14.70
N PRO A 48 -9.29 12.27 13.58
CA PRO A 48 -8.64 13.45 12.99
C PRO A 48 -9.65 14.46 12.43
N PHE A 49 -10.91 14.07 12.19
CA PHE A 49 -11.95 14.94 11.66
C PHE A 49 -12.70 15.73 12.76
N VAL A 50 -12.44 15.46 14.04
CA VAL A 50 -13.11 16.16 15.15
C VAL A 50 -12.29 17.38 15.59
N ALA A 51 -12.94 18.55 15.58
CA ALA A 51 -12.40 19.81 16.11
C ALA A 51 -10.98 20.12 15.59
N LEU A 52 -9.98 20.18 16.48
CA LEU A 52 -8.59 20.53 16.15
C LEU A 52 -7.66 19.30 16.13
N ASN A 53 -8.22 18.09 16.05
CA ASN A 53 -7.45 16.85 16.12
C ASN A 53 -6.55 16.63 14.90
N GLU A 54 -6.84 17.25 13.76
CA GLU A 54 -5.95 17.27 12.59
C GLU A 54 -4.50 17.60 13.01
N LYS A 55 -4.31 18.68 13.78
CA LYS A 55 -2.98 19.10 14.25
C LYS A 55 -2.36 18.09 15.22
N GLN A 56 -3.18 17.45 16.06
CA GLN A 56 -2.71 16.45 17.02
C GLN A 56 -2.27 15.14 16.34
N THR A 57 -2.79 14.86 15.15
CA THR A 57 -2.51 13.65 14.37
C THR A 57 -1.53 13.88 13.21
N GLU A 58 -1.01 15.10 13.06
CA GLU A 58 -0.09 15.48 11.98
C GLU A 58 1.18 14.61 11.93
N TRP A 59 1.66 14.16 13.11
CA TRP A 59 2.85 13.35 13.25
C TRP A 59 2.78 12.03 12.46
N VAL A 60 1.59 11.46 12.30
CA VAL A 60 1.36 10.18 11.61
C VAL A 60 1.87 10.23 10.17
N SER A 61 1.62 11.34 9.46
CA SER A 61 2.07 11.52 8.07
C SER A 61 3.55 11.86 7.92
N LYS A 62 4.21 12.28 9.00
CA LYS A 62 5.64 12.65 9.04
C LYS A 62 6.56 11.48 9.37
N GLN A 63 5.99 10.32 9.69
CA GLN A 63 6.72 9.10 10.02
C GLN A 63 6.60 8.05 8.93
N ASP A 64 7.54 7.11 8.99
CA ASP A 64 7.52 5.90 8.18
C ASP A 64 6.74 4.81 8.90
N TRP A 65 6.18 3.87 8.15
CA TRP A 65 5.30 2.82 8.68
C TRP A 65 5.58 1.48 8.01
N VAL A 66 5.40 0.37 8.73
CA VAL A 66 5.56 -0.96 8.13
C VAL A 66 4.30 -1.77 8.29
N TYR A 67 3.79 -2.32 7.19
CA TYR A 67 2.71 -3.30 7.19
C TYR A 67 3.29 -4.70 7.00
N GLU A 68 2.97 -5.63 7.91
CA GLU A 68 3.42 -7.01 7.84
C GLU A 68 2.26 -8.01 7.84
N LYS A 69 2.43 -9.10 7.09
CA LYS A 69 1.53 -10.26 7.09
C LYS A 69 2.30 -11.54 6.81
N THR A 70 1.94 -12.60 7.53
CA THR A 70 2.34 -13.96 7.21
C THR A 70 1.23 -14.72 6.49
N PHE A 71 1.61 -15.65 5.62
CA PHE A 71 0.71 -16.56 4.92
C PHE A 71 1.44 -17.85 4.55
N ASP A 72 0.71 -18.96 4.48
CA ASP A 72 1.27 -20.25 4.12
C ASP A 72 1.11 -20.57 2.64
N LEU A 73 2.12 -21.22 2.06
CA LEU A 73 2.06 -21.84 0.74
C LEU A 73 2.30 -23.34 0.84
N THR A 74 1.42 -24.13 0.23
CA THR A 74 1.63 -25.57 0.14
C THR A 74 2.61 -25.92 -0.98
N ARG A 75 3.18 -27.13 -0.93
CA ARG A 75 4.02 -27.63 -2.02
C ARG A 75 3.31 -27.61 -3.38
N GLU A 76 2.00 -27.86 -3.38
CA GLU A 76 1.18 -27.82 -4.59
C GLU A 76 1.01 -26.40 -5.15
N ASP A 77 0.96 -25.37 -4.29
CA ASP A 77 0.88 -23.98 -4.74
C ASP A 77 2.15 -23.58 -5.52
N LEU A 78 3.31 -24.09 -5.09
CA LEU A 78 4.61 -23.87 -5.74
C LEU A 78 4.75 -24.60 -7.09
N PHE A 79 3.86 -25.54 -7.42
CA PHE A 79 3.83 -26.16 -8.76
C PHE A 79 3.32 -25.21 -9.84
N ALA A 80 2.66 -24.11 -9.50
CA ALA A 80 2.23 -23.13 -10.48
C ALA A 80 3.42 -22.58 -11.28
N ASP A 81 3.30 -22.39 -12.60
CA ASP A 81 4.43 -21.90 -13.43
C ASP A 81 4.95 -20.55 -12.91
N ARG A 82 4.04 -19.65 -12.53
CA ARG A 82 4.32 -18.32 -11.96
C ARG A 82 3.37 -17.99 -10.82
N ILE A 83 3.86 -17.18 -9.89
CA ILE A 83 3.10 -16.65 -8.75
C ILE A 83 3.19 -15.13 -8.81
N PHE A 84 2.05 -14.44 -8.75
CA PHE A 84 1.99 -12.98 -8.81
C PHE A 84 1.41 -12.40 -7.52
N LEU A 85 2.14 -11.48 -6.89
CA LEU A 85 1.62 -10.66 -5.81
C LEU A 85 0.99 -9.39 -6.40
N ASN A 86 -0.32 -9.28 -6.28
CA ASN A 86 -1.11 -8.20 -6.83
C ASN A 86 -1.60 -7.28 -5.73
N PHE A 87 -1.45 -5.97 -5.94
CA PHE A 87 -2.04 -4.92 -5.13
C PHE A 87 -2.90 -4.05 -6.03
N GLU A 88 -4.14 -3.79 -5.62
CA GLU A 88 -5.01 -2.86 -6.32
C GLU A 88 -4.57 -1.41 -6.11
N LYS A 89 -4.16 -1.05 -4.88
CA LYS A 89 -3.71 0.30 -4.53
C LYS A 89 -2.73 0.29 -3.37
N ILE A 90 -1.55 0.87 -3.60
CA ILE A 90 -0.54 1.17 -2.57
C ILE A 90 -0.39 2.68 -2.50
N ASP A 91 -0.66 3.29 -1.34
CA ASP A 91 -0.51 4.72 -1.14
C ASP A 91 0.67 5.02 -0.18
N THR A 92 1.81 5.54 -0.65
CA THR A 92 2.25 5.68 -2.05
C THR A 92 3.69 5.20 -2.20
N LEU A 93 4.59 5.76 -1.39
CA LEU A 93 6.02 5.49 -1.44
C LEU A 93 6.30 4.25 -0.61
N CYS A 94 6.48 3.10 -1.25
CA CYS A 94 6.58 1.84 -0.53
C CYS A 94 7.67 0.94 -1.09
N ASP A 95 8.47 0.35 -0.21
CA ASP A 95 9.33 -0.78 -0.52
C ASP A 95 8.59 -2.08 -0.16
N VAL A 96 8.51 -2.99 -1.12
CA VAL A 96 7.84 -4.29 -0.96
C VAL A 96 8.89 -5.38 -0.83
N THR A 97 8.80 -6.17 0.23
CA THR A 97 9.72 -7.27 0.52
C THR A 97 8.95 -8.56 0.82
N LEU A 98 9.50 -9.69 0.40
CA LEU A 98 8.97 -11.01 0.71
C LEU A 98 10.12 -11.88 1.23
N ASN A 99 9.93 -12.48 2.41
CA ASN A 99 10.93 -13.29 3.08
C ASN A 99 12.28 -12.56 3.28
N GLY A 100 12.23 -11.24 3.50
CA GLY A 100 13.41 -10.39 3.67
C GLY A 100 14.08 -9.93 2.36
N GLU A 101 13.64 -10.44 1.21
CA GLU A 101 14.17 -10.04 -0.09
C GLU A 101 13.32 -8.93 -0.72
N LYS A 102 13.98 -7.90 -1.27
CA LYS A 102 13.30 -6.77 -1.91
C LYS A 102 12.74 -7.17 -3.27
N ILE A 103 11.42 -7.00 -3.44
CA ILE A 103 10.71 -7.24 -4.69
C ILE A 103 10.73 -5.96 -5.55
N ALA A 104 10.32 -4.83 -4.98
CA ALA A 104 10.14 -3.58 -5.71
C ALA A 104 10.12 -2.35 -4.79
N SER A 105 10.30 -1.18 -5.40
CA SER A 105 9.95 0.12 -4.83
C SER A 105 8.85 0.74 -5.69
N VAL A 106 7.77 1.20 -5.06
CA VAL A 106 6.62 1.84 -5.72
C VAL A 106 6.43 3.28 -5.25
N SER A 107 5.81 4.10 -6.09
CA SER A 107 5.69 5.54 -5.84
C SER A 107 4.48 6.21 -6.51
N ASN A 108 3.45 5.44 -6.89
CA ASN A 108 2.26 5.96 -7.56
C ASN A 108 0.98 5.24 -7.10
N CYS A 109 0.13 5.93 -6.34
CA CYS A 109 -1.10 5.32 -5.80
C CYS A 109 -2.24 5.19 -6.80
N HIS A 110 -2.06 5.69 -8.03
CA HIS A 110 -3.13 5.74 -9.03
C HIS A 110 -3.13 4.53 -9.97
N ILE A 111 -2.26 3.56 -9.73
CA ILE A 111 -2.11 2.37 -10.57
C ILE A 111 -2.06 1.11 -9.69
N PRO A 112 -2.58 -0.03 -10.17
CA PRO A 112 -2.36 -1.31 -9.53
C PRO A 112 -0.93 -1.81 -9.78
N TYR A 113 -0.47 -2.68 -8.90
CA TYR A 113 0.84 -3.32 -8.97
C TYR A 113 0.69 -4.84 -9.06
N SER A 114 1.56 -5.48 -9.85
CA SER A 114 1.61 -6.94 -10.01
C SER A 114 3.06 -7.38 -10.13
N PHE A 115 3.57 -8.07 -9.13
CA PHE A 115 4.95 -8.54 -9.07
C PHE A 115 5.00 -10.05 -9.22
N GLU A 116 5.89 -10.56 -10.07
CA GLU A 116 6.16 -12.01 -10.13
C GLU A 116 7.06 -12.37 -8.95
N VAL A 117 6.58 -13.24 -8.06
CA VAL A 117 7.19 -13.50 -6.76
C VAL A 117 7.61 -14.95 -6.53
N LYS A 118 7.46 -15.84 -7.52
CA LYS A 118 7.69 -17.28 -7.33
C LYS A 118 9.10 -17.58 -6.78
N ARG A 119 10.12 -16.86 -7.27
CA ARG A 119 11.51 -17.03 -6.83
C ARG A 119 11.77 -16.66 -5.37
N PHE A 120 10.91 -15.83 -4.78
CA PHE A 120 11.00 -15.37 -3.39
C PHE A 120 10.12 -16.21 -2.46
N SER A 121 9.21 -17.02 -3.02
CA SER A 121 8.25 -17.84 -2.27
C SER A 121 8.86 -19.17 -1.82
N LYS A 122 8.48 -19.64 -0.64
CA LYS A 122 8.90 -20.94 -0.09
C LYS A 122 7.70 -21.74 0.41
N GLU A 123 7.88 -23.05 0.58
CA GLU A 123 6.87 -23.92 1.20
C GLU A 123 6.73 -23.57 2.69
N GLY A 124 5.51 -23.59 3.21
CA GLY A 124 5.17 -23.16 4.57
C GLY A 124 5.02 -21.65 4.68
N GLU A 125 5.41 -21.10 5.83
CA GLU A 125 5.16 -19.71 6.17
C GLU A 125 6.02 -18.74 5.35
N ASN A 126 5.38 -17.75 4.74
CA ASN A 126 6.00 -16.64 4.02
C ASN A 126 5.66 -15.32 4.72
N LYS A 127 6.63 -14.41 4.80
CA LYS A 127 6.46 -13.09 5.43
C LYS A 127 6.52 -11.98 4.38
N LEU A 128 5.39 -11.28 4.18
CA LEU A 128 5.29 -10.09 3.35
C LEU A 128 5.42 -8.84 4.23
N SER A 129 6.28 -7.90 3.83
CA SER A 129 6.47 -6.64 4.53
C SER A 129 6.52 -5.47 3.55
N LEU A 130 5.73 -4.43 3.84
CA LEU A 130 5.60 -3.21 3.06
C LEU A 130 6.07 -2.02 3.92
N TYR A 131 7.21 -1.46 3.58
CA TYR A 131 7.77 -0.29 4.25
C TYR A 131 7.33 0.98 3.53
N PHE A 132 6.45 1.76 4.15
CA PHE A 132 5.95 3.03 3.66
C PHE A 132 6.82 4.18 4.16
N HIS A 133 7.39 4.94 3.21
CA HIS A 133 8.14 6.16 3.49
C HIS A 133 7.19 7.35 3.66
N SER A 134 7.51 8.24 4.59
CA SER A 134 6.71 9.43 4.89
C SER A 134 6.47 10.27 3.63
N PRO A 135 5.20 10.47 3.21
CA PRO A 135 4.87 11.30 2.07
C PRO A 135 5.25 12.77 2.31
N VAL A 136 5.12 13.26 3.55
CA VAL A 136 5.47 14.65 3.91
C VAL A 136 6.97 14.88 3.80
N ASN A 137 7.79 14.01 4.38
CA ASN A 137 9.25 14.15 4.32
C ASN A 137 9.75 14.07 2.87
N ALA A 138 9.18 13.19 2.06
CA ALA A 138 9.52 13.07 0.65
C ALA A 138 9.18 14.35 -0.15
N VAL A 139 8.00 14.94 0.08
CA VAL A 139 7.64 16.24 -0.53
C VAL A 139 8.62 17.33 -0.10
N ILE A 140 8.91 17.46 1.19
CA ILE A 140 9.83 18.49 1.71
C ILE A 140 11.22 18.33 1.08
N GLN A 141 11.74 17.10 0.99
CA GLN A 141 13.05 16.85 0.40
C GLN A 141 13.10 17.19 -1.09
N LYS A 142 12.06 16.84 -1.86
CA LYS A 142 11.98 17.18 -3.29
C LYS A 142 11.80 18.68 -3.51
N GLN A 143 10.98 19.34 -2.69
CA GLN A 143 10.75 20.78 -2.73
C GLN A 143 12.03 21.59 -2.44
N LYS A 144 12.93 21.09 -1.59
CA LYS A 144 14.25 21.70 -1.37
C LYS A 144 15.13 21.70 -2.63
N ARG A 145 14.98 20.69 -3.50
CA ARG A 145 15.77 20.53 -4.73
C ARG A 145 15.16 21.29 -5.90
N ILE A 146 13.85 21.16 -6.08
CA ILE A 146 13.10 21.78 -7.18
C ILE A 146 11.84 22.42 -6.57
N LYS A 147 11.78 23.75 -6.63
CA LYS A 147 10.68 24.51 -6.04
C LYS A 147 9.44 24.46 -6.94
N CYS A 148 8.33 23.99 -6.39
CA CYS A 148 6.99 24.22 -6.93
C CYS A 148 6.40 25.53 -6.36
N PRO A 149 5.36 26.09 -7.02
CA PRO A 149 4.57 27.20 -6.47
C PRO A 149 4.02 26.90 -5.07
N VAL A 150 3.83 27.96 -4.29
CA VAL A 150 3.27 27.87 -2.92
C VAL A 150 1.84 27.36 -2.97
N ASN A 151 1.53 26.39 -2.11
CA ASN A 151 0.16 25.97 -1.82
C ASN A 151 -0.30 26.68 -0.54
N ASN A 152 -1.28 27.58 -0.65
CA ASN A 152 -1.81 28.32 0.50
C ASN A 152 -2.78 27.48 1.37
N ASN A 153 -3.27 26.36 0.85
CA ASN A 153 -4.29 25.53 1.49
C ASN A 153 -3.72 24.22 2.06
N GLY A 154 -2.39 24.10 2.16
CA GLY A 154 -1.77 22.84 2.53
C GLY A 154 -0.26 22.80 2.32
N LEU A 155 0.28 21.58 2.15
CA LEU A 155 1.72 21.41 1.95
C LEU A 155 2.14 21.92 0.57
N THR A 156 3.25 22.67 0.52
CA THR A 156 3.87 23.11 -0.74
C THR A 156 4.74 22.00 -1.33
N GLY A 157 4.65 21.78 -2.65
CA GLY A 157 5.45 20.75 -3.35
C GLY A 157 4.71 19.44 -3.61
N ILE A 158 3.40 19.39 -3.39
CA ILE A 158 2.58 18.16 -3.51
C ILE A 158 2.59 17.54 -4.91
N ALA A 159 2.85 18.36 -5.94
CA ALA A 159 3.04 17.94 -7.33
C ALA A 159 4.22 16.95 -7.53
N HIS A 160 5.14 16.87 -6.56
CA HIS A 160 6.27 15.94 -6.59
C HIS A 160 5.89 14.47 -6.38
N LEU A 161 4.66 14.19 -5.90
CA LEU A 161 4.17 12.85 -5.62
C LEU A 161 2.94 12.50 -6.47
N ARG A 162 2.88 11.24 -6.91
CA ARG A 162 1.72 10.64 -7.59
C ARG A 162 0.77 10.04 -6.54
N LYS A 163 0.19 10.93 -5.75
CA LYS A 163 -0.74 10.70 -4.61
C LYS A 163 -1.96 11.62 -4.76
N PRO A 164 -3.15 11.34 -4.20
CA PRO A 164 -4.26 12.27 -4.29
C PRO A 164 -3.87 13.59 -3.63
N GLN A 165 -3.92 14.67 -4.40
CA GLN A 165 -3.30 15.94 -4.01
C GLN A 165 -4.00 16.59 -2.81
N CYS A 166 -5.32 16.38 -2.70
CA CYS A 166 -6.13 16.86 -1.57
C CYS A 166 -5.76 16.22 -0.22
N HIS A 167 -5.03 15.10 -0.19
CA HIS A 167 -4.54 14.52 1.08
C HIS A 167 -3.60 15.48 1.81
N PHE A 168 -2.99 16.42 1.09
CA PHE A 168 -2.09 17.42 1.66
C PHE A 168 -2.78 18.75 1.96
N GLY A 169 -4.11 18.76 2.08
CA GLY A 169 -4.94 19.94 2.28
C GLY A 169 -5.50 20.51 0.99
N TRP A 170 -6.69 21.09 1.10
CA TRP A 170 -7.37 21.84 0.04
C TRP A 170 -8.30 22.89 0.67
N ASP A 171 -8.91 23.79 -0.11
CA ASP A 171 -9.84 24.81 0.41
C ASP A 171 -11.11 24.23 1.10
N TRP A 172 -11.31 22.91 1.01
CA TRP A 172 -12.40 22.18 1.64
C TRP A 172 -11.97 20.97 2.48
N GLY A 173 -10.67 20.68 2.60
CA GLY A 173 -10.19 19.41 3.16
C GLY A 173 -8.96 19.53 4.06
N PRO A 174 -8.83 18.67 5.09
CA PRO A 174 -7.71 18.70 6.02
C PRO A 174 -6.42 18.15 5.40
N VAL A 175 -5.30 18.40 6.07
CA VAL A 175 -3.98 17.84 5.76
C VAL A 175 -3.83 16.48 6.45
N ILE A 176 -4.33 15.42 5.81
CA ILE A 176 -4.22 14.03 6.30
C ILE A 176 -3.58 13.14 5.21
N PRO A 177 -2.25 13.22 5.00
CA PRO A 177 -1.55 12.39 4.05
C PRO A 177 -1.33 10.98 4.60
N VAL A 178 -2.36 10.15 4.47
CA VAL A 178 -2.35 8.73 4.84
C VAL A 178 -1.27 7.94 4.10
N SER A 179 -0.83 6.83 4.68
CA SER A 179 -0.07 5.79 3.98
C SER A 179 -0.68 4.42 4.27
N GLY A 180 -0.74 3.53 3.28
CA GLY A 180 -1.32 2.21 3.48
C GLY A 180 -1.65 1.46 2.20
N ILE A 181 -2.38 0.37 2.39
CA ILE A 181 -2.80 -0.54 1.34
C ILE A 181 -4.31 -0.36 1.16
N GLU A 182 -4.70 0.56 0.28
CA GLU A 182 -6.09 1.03 0.15
C GLU A 182 -6.94 0.22 -0.84
N GLY A 183 -6.49 -0.96 -1.25
CA GLY A 183 -7.25 -1.86 -2.12
C GLY A 183 -6.86 -3.31 -1.93
N ASP A 184 -7.48 -4.21 -2.69
CA ASP A 184 -7.30 -5.65 -2.52
C ASP A 184 -5.84 -6.11 -2.71
N VAL A 185 -5.42 -7.09 -1.91
CA VAL A 185 -4.13 -7.78 -2.03
C VAL A 185 -4.34 -9.25 -2.26
N LYS A 186 -3.77 -9.78 -3.35
CA LYS A 186 -3.97 -11.18 -3.76
C LYS A 186 -2.67 -11.80 -4.23
N LEU A 187 -2.46 -13.06 -3.88
CA LEU A 187 -1.43 -13.89 -4.49
C LEU A 187 -2.09 -14.75 -5.58
N VAL A 188 -1.72 -14.58 -6.85
CA VAL A 188 -2.35 -15.24 -8.00
C VAL A 188 -1.41 -16.25 -8.64
N PHE A 189 -1.86 -17.48 -8.77
CA PHE A 189 -1.15 -18.59 -9.40
C PHE A 189 -1.54 -18.68 -10.88
N SER A 190 -0.54 -18.71 -11.76
CA SER A 190 -0.75 -18.74 -13.21
C SER A 190 0.02 -19.88 -13.84
N ASN A 191 -0.68 -20.65 -14.68
CA ASN A 191 -0.10 -21.68 -15.54
C ASN A 191 -0.26 -21.27 -17.01
N LYS A 192 0.77 -21.46 -17.82
CA LYS A 192 0.84 -21.11 -19.26
C LYS A 192 0.76 -19.60 -19.57
N GLY A 193 -0.32 -18.93 -19.23
CA GLY A 193 -0.54 -17.53 -19.58
C GLY A 193 -1.66 -16.87 -18.78
N ARG A 194 -1.68 -15.52 -18.79
CA ARG A 194 -2.70 -14.69 -18.14
C ARG A 194 -3.15 -13.55 -19.05
N ILE A 195 -4.44 -13.24 -19.00
CA ILE A 195 -4.99 -12.01 -19.61
C ILE A 195 -4.69 -10.86 -18.65
N LEU A 196 -3.95 -9.86 -19.11
CA LEU A 196 -3.60 -8.69 -18.30
C LEU A 196 -4.70 -7.63 -18.32
N GLN A 197 -5.24 -7.37 -19.50
CA GLN A 197 -6.25 -6.35 -19.73
C GLN A 197 -7.06 -6.73 -20.96
N THR A 198 -8.35 -6.43 -20.91
CA THR A 198 -9.23 -6.41 -22.07
C THR A 198 -9.83 -5.02 -22.20
N ARG A 199 -9.91 -4.50 -23.42
CA ARG A 199 -10.54 -3.21 -23.70
C ARG A 199 -11.39 -3.36 -24.95
N VAL A 200 -12.68 -3.09 -24.80
CA VAL A 200 -13.62 -3.00 -25.92
C VAL A 200 -13.87 -1.51 -26.16
N LYS A 201 -13.62 -1.04 -27.39
CA LYS A 201 -13.88 0.35 -27.80
C LYS A 201 -14.92 0.32 -28.90
N GLN A 202 -16.07 0.96 -28.67
CA GLN A 202 -17.03 1.24 -29.72
C GLN A 202 -16.56 2.45 -30.53
N THR A 203 -16.60 2.32 -31.86
CA THR A 203 -16.31 3.40 -32.80
C THR A 203 -17.56 3.68 -33.61
N PHE A 204 -17.89 4.96 -33.78
CA PHE A 204 -18.90 5.42 -34.72
C PHE A 204 -18.16 6.08 -35.88
N GLU A 205 -18.54 5.72 -37.10
CA GLU A 205 -18.17 6.44 -38.33
C GLU A 205 -19.11 7.62 -38.55
#